data_AF-A0A3S5JRY5-F1
#
_entry.id   AF-A0A3S5JRY5-F1
#
_cell.length_a   1.000
_cell.length_b   1.000
_cell.length_c   1.000
_cell.angle_alpha   90.00
_cell.angle_beta   90.00
_cell.angle_gamma   90.00
#
_symmetry.space_group_name_H-M   'P 1'
#
loop_
_entity.id
_entity.type
_entity.pdbx_description
1 polymer ?
#
loop_
_entity_poly.entity_id
_entity_poly.type
_entity_poly.pdbx_seq_one_letter_code
_entity_poly.pdbx_strand_id
1 'polypeptide(L)'
;MSQSIPSGVGQSANNGCLCHGSASNVTETTLIGVPTVFESNQTYNLTIQIQSTVEQSNASQGGFRLLVNIGTIEFENQSHAQLIDDGWTHTGEGNAHRSWNLTWTSPLDNTTSAEFIVYGNAVNGNQNPMGDHWDGFGITVPGSSFDGDLIQPTVEQPYELMDYSVIIGGLLAILVMFYFVVK
;
A
#
# COMPACT_ATOMS: atom_id res chain seq x y z
N MET A 1 11.12 -5.25 19.21
CA MET A 1 11.80 -5.88 18.07
C MET A 1 10.70 -6.29 17.10
N SER A 2 10.54 -5.59 15.98
CA SER A 2 9.56 -5.97 14.95
C SER A 2 10.19 -7.08 14.12
N GLN A 3 9.65 -8.30 14.17
CA GLN A 3 10.11 -9.42 13.35
C GLN A 3 9.14 -9.60 12.19
N SER A 4 9.66 -9.88 11.00
CA SER A 4 8.83 -10.30 9.88
C SER A 4 8.35 -11.73 10.14
N ILE A 5 7.08 -12.00 9.82
CA ILE A 5 6.47 -13.31 10.00
C ILE A 5 5.90 -13.73 8.65
N PRO A 6 6.27 -14.92 8.12
CA PRO A 6 5.80 -15.38 6.81
C PRO A 6 4.28 -15.45 6.69
N SER A 7 3.57 -15.61 7.80
CA SER A 7 2.11 -15.64 7.89
C SER A 7 1.49 -14.27 8.18
N GLY A 8 2.20 -13.17 7.98
CA GLY A 8 1.68 -11.84 8.26
C GLY A 8 1.64 -11.44 9.73
N VAL A 9 1.33 -10.16 9.95
CA VAL A 9 1.32 -9.49 11.25
C VAL A 9 0.09 -8.58 11.36
N GLY A 10 -0.33 -8.30 12.60
CA GLY A 10 -1.45 -7.42 12.91
C GLY A 10 -1.05 -5.95 13.00
N GLN A 11 -1.38 -5.29 14.12
CA GLN A 11 -1.28 -3.83 14.27
C GLN A 11 0.14 -3.26 14.05
N SER A 12 1.19 -4.06 14.20
CA SER A 12 2.56 -3.63 13.92
C SER A 12 2.79 -3.21 12.47
N ALA A 13 1.89 -3.57 11.54
CA ALA A 13 1.93 -3.15 10.14
C ALA A 13 0.94 -2.01 9.81
N ASN A 14 0.22 -1.45 10.79
CA ASN A 14 -0.74 -0.34 10.55
C ASN A 14 -0.06 0.98 10.13
N ASN A 15 1.27 1.07 10.26
CA ASN A 15 2.07 2.24 9.86
C ASN A 15 3.18 1.83 8.87
N GLY A 16 2.91 0.81 8.05
CA GLY A 16 3.88 0.28 7.09
C GLY A 16 4.58 -1.00 7.53
N CYS A 17 5.38 -1.55 6.61
CA CYS A 17 6.03 -2.85 6.78
C CYS A 17 7.37 -2.71 7.51
N LEU A 18 7.35 -2.14 8.72
CA LEU A 18 8.54 -1.75 9.50
C LEU A 18 9.45 -2.91 9.95
N CYS A 19 8.99 -4.16 9.79
CA CYS A 19 9.83 -5.36 9.97
C CYS A 19 10.79 -5.61 8.80
N HIS A 20 10.55 -4.98 7.65
CA HIS A 20 11.32 -5.08 6.43
C HIS A 20 12.19 -3.83 6.24
N GLY A 21 12.82 -3.66 5.07
CA GLY A 21 13.61 -2.48 4.72
C GLY A 21 12.81 -1.17 4.75
N SER A 22 13.35 -0.12 4.13
CA SER A 22 12.68 1.18 4.10
C SER A 22 11.54 1.22 3.08
N ALA A 23 10.59 2.11 3.35
CA ALA A 23 9.69 2.60 2.32
C ALA A 23 10.50 3.24 1.18
N SER A 24 10.06 3.03 -0.06
CA SER A 24 10.82 3.41 -1.25
C SER A 24 9.94 3.46 -2.50
N ASN A 25 10.22 4.42 -3.39
CA ASN A 25 9.57 4.56 -4.70
C ASN A 25 9.84 3.40 -5.69
N VAL A 26 10.76 2.49 -5.35
CA VAL A 26 10.99 1.27 -6.14
C VAL A 26 9.90 0.22 -5.95
N THR A 27 9.02 0.42 -4.97
CA THR A 27 7.81 -0.35 -4.73
C THR A 27 6.63 0.61 -4.77
N GLU A 28 5.57 0.22 -5.44
CA GLU A 28 4.32 0.98 -5.57
C GLU A 28 3.18 0.06 -5.17
N THR A 29 2.41 0.49 -4.16
CA THR A 29 1.21 -0.20 -3.69
C THR A 29 -0.02 0.51 -4.25
N THR A 30 -0.96 -0.24 -4.78
CA THR A 30 -2.22 0.31 -5.31
C THR A 30 -3.40 -0.57 -4.90
N LEU A 31 -4.58 0.05 -4.76
CA LEU A 31 -5.85 -0.64 -4.63
C LEU A 31 -6.72 -0.32 -5.85
N ILE A 32 -6.78 -1.27 -6.77
CA ILE A 32 -7.50 -1.12 -8.05
C ILE A 32 -8.96 -1.50 -7.86
N GLY A 33 -9.86 -0.81 -8.57
CA GLY A 33 -11.30 -1.14 -8.59
C GLY A 33 -12.14 -0.42 -7.53
N VAL A 34 -11.51 0.42 -6.69
CA VAL A 34 -12.24 1.24 -5.71
C VAL A 34 -13.14 2.21 -6.47
N PRO A 35 -14.45 2.29 -6.17
CA PRO A 35 -15.36 3.19 -6.87
C PRO A 35 -15.08 4.65 -6.49
N THR A 36 -15.40 5.59 -7.38
CA THR A 36 -15.32 7.04 -7.05
C THR A 36 -16.41 7.46 -6.05
N VAL A 37 -17.55 6.78 -6.06
CA VAL A 37 -18.69 6.95 -5.15
C VAL A 37 -19.32 5.57 -4.94
N PHE A 38 -19.65 5.20 -3.71
CA PHE A 38 -20.33 3.92 -3.44
C PHE A 38 -21.85 4.07 -3.24
N GLU A 39 -22.61 3.09 -3.71
CA GLU A 39 -24.05 2.96 -3.45
C GLU A 39 -24.29 2.02 -2.25
N SER A 40 -25.44 2.14 -1.58
CA SER A 40 -25.78 1.28 -0.44
C SER A 40 -25.77 -0.20 -0.79
N ASN A 41 -25.05 -1.01 0.00
CA ASN A 41 -25.01 -2.47 -0.11
C ASN A 41 -24.64 -2.97 -1.52
N GLN A 42 -23.74 -2.25 -2.18
CA GLN A 42 -23.15 -2.64 -3.46
C GLN A 42 -21.80 -3.33 -3.23
N THR A 43 -21.55 -4.40 -3.99
CA THR A 43 -20.28 -5.12 -4.02
C THR A 43 -19.41 -4.65 -5.18
N TYR A 44 -18.13 -4.41 -4.90
CA TYR A 44 -17.11 -3.97 -5.84
C TYR A 44 -15.95 -4.97 -5.87
N ASN A 45 -15.46 -5.33 -7.05
CA ASN A 45 -14.26 -6.14 -7.19
C ASN A 45 -13.03 -5.25 -7.08
N LEU A 46 -12.16 -5.55 -6.12
CA LEU A 46 -10.92 -4.83 -5.89
C LEU A 46 -9.72 -5.75 -6.09
N THR A 47 -8.56 -5.14 -6.35
CA THR A 47 -7.28 -5.84 -6.39
C THR A 47 -6.24 -5.02 -5.64
N ILE A 48 -5.65 -5.61 -4.60
CA ILE A 48 -4.39 -5.09 -4.03
C ILE A 48 -3.30 -5.47 -5.02
N GLN A 49 -2.50 -4.50 -5.48
CA GLN A 49 -1.38 -4.74 -6.38
C GLN A 49 -0.11 -4.05 -5.89
N ILE A 50 0.99 -4.79 -5.89
CA ILE A 50 2.33 -4.32 -5.55
C ILE A 50 3.21 -4.44 -6.79
N GLN A 51 3.62 -3.30 -7.36
CA GLN A 51 4.60 -3.24 -8.44
C GLN A 51 5.95 -2.90 -7.84
N SER A 52 7.01 -3.63 -8.20
CA SER A 52 8.33 -3.36 -7.64
C SER A 52 9.45 -3.93 -8.49
N THR A 53 10.61 -3.26 -8.47
CA THR A 53 11.86 -3.77 -9.05
C THR A 53 12.60 -4.72 -8.12
N VAL A 54 12.12 -4.94 -6.88
CA VAL A 54 12.68 -5.98 -5.99
C VAL A 54 12.52 -7.33 -6.67
N GLU A 55 13.62 -8.07 -6.77
CA GLU A 55 13.68 -9.39 -7.41
C GLU A 55 12.63 -10.34 -6.83
N GLN A 56 12.00 -11.12 -7.70
CA GLN A 56 11.04 -12.15 -7.29
C GLN A 56 11.77 -13.48 -7.12
N SER A 57 11.51 -14.15 -6.01
CA SER A 57 11.98 -15.52 -5.77
C SER A 57 10.84 -16.51 -5.98
N ASN A 58 11.16 -17.82 -6.05
CA ASN A 58 10.14 -18.88 -6.02
C ASN A 58 9.57 -19.14 -4.61
N ALA A 59 9.98 -18.35 -3.60
CA ALA A 59 9.51 -18.42 -2.23
C ALA A 59 8.62 -17.21 -1.93
N SER A 60 8.84 -16.51 -0.82
CA SER A 60 8.12 -15.28 -0.51
C SER A 60 8.50 -14.16 -1.49
N GLN A 61 7.47 -13.44 -1.96
CA GLN A 61 7.57 -12.36 -2.95
C GLN A 61 6.96 -11.06 -2.45
N GLY A 62 5.98 -11.13 -1.54
CA GLY A 62 5.39 -9.94 -0.95
C GLY A 62 4.45 -10.22 0.21
N GLY A 63 3.78 -9.16 0.63
CA GLY A 63 2.77 -9.17 1.67
C GLY A 63 2.02 -7.86 1.70
N PHE A 64 0.97 -7.79 2.50
CA PHE A 64 0.19 -6.57 2.64
C PHE A 64 -0.41 -6.44 4.05
N ARG A 65 -0.81 -5.21 4.35
CA ARG A 65 -1.74 -4.83 5.42
C ARG A 65 -2.83 -3.96 4.80
N LEU A 66 -4.08 -4.41 4.86
CA LEU A 66 -5.26 -3.66 4.41
C LEU A 66 -6.11 -3.29 5.63
N LEU A 67 -6.38 -2.00 5.77
CA LEU A 67 -7.31 -1.41 6.71
C LEU A 67 -8.47 -0.82 5.93
N VAL A 68 -9.69 -1.11 6.37
CA VAL A 68 -10.92 -0.50 5.86
C VAL A 68 -11.82 -0.21 7.06
N ASN A 69 -12.35 1.01 7.14
CA ASN A 69 -13.13 1.44 8.31
C ASN A 69 -14.60 0.97 8.27
N ILE A 70 -15.19 0.80 7.08
CA ILE A 70 -16.59 0.41 6.88
C ILE A 70 -16.77 -0.57 5.71
N GLY A 71 -17.87 -1.32 5.76
CA GLY A 71 -18.16 -2.37 4.79
C GLY A 71 -17.43 -3.68 5.10
N THR A 72 -17.58 -4.64 4.20
CA THR A 72 -17.11 -6.02 4.40
C THR A 72 -16.18 -6.44 3.28
N ILE A 73 -15.06 -7.05 3.62
CA ILE A 73 -14.07 -7.57 2.69
C ILE A 73 -14.19 -9.09 2.58
N GLU A 74 -14.10 -9.60 1.36
CA GLU A 74 -14.00 -11.04 1.10
C GLU A 74 -12.95 -11.29 0.01
N PHE A 75 -11.89 -12.03 0.34
CA PHE A 75 -10.85 -12.40 -0.62
C PHE A 75 -11.30 -13.54 -1.53
N GLU A 76 -10.96 -13.46 -2.82
CA GLU A 76 -11.29 -14.50 -3.80
C GLU A 76 -10.66 -15.86 -3.40
N ASN A 77 -9.43 -15.81 -2.89
CA ASN A 77 -8.77 -16.97 -2.28
C ASN A 77 -8.54 -16.71 -0.79
N GLN A 78 -9.39 -17.33 0.04
CA GLN A 78 -9.33 -17.21 1.50
C GLN A 78 -8.04 -17.80 2.10
N SER A 79 -7.35 -18.71 1.40
CA SER A 79 -6.06 -19.22 1.88
C SER A 79 -4.95 -18.19 1.75
N HIS A 80 -5.12 -17.11 1.00
CA HIS A 80 -4.07 -16.11 0.76
C HIS A 80 -4.12 -14.91 1.71
N ALA A 81 -5.20 -14.75 2.47
CA ALA A 81 -5.42 -13.61 3.34
C ALA A 81 -6.12 -14.01 4.64
N GLN A 82 -5.91 -13.25 5.70
CA GLN A 82 -6.51 -13.48 7.00
C GLN A 82 -6.69 -12.15 7.74
N LEU A 83 -7.63 -12.14 8.68
CA LEU A 83 -7.90 -11.00 9.53
C LEU A 83 -7.12 -11.15 10.86
N ILE A 84 -6.26 -10.19 11.17
CA ILE A 84 -5.51 -10.12 12.45
C ILE A 84 -5.61 -8.69 12.96
N ASP A 85 -6.02 -8.52 14.22
CA ASP A 85 -6.17 -7.22 14.88
C ASP A 85 -6.86 -6.17 14.01
N ASP A 86 -8.09 -6.47 13.58
CA ASP A 86 -8.97 -5.57 12.80
C ASP A 86 -8.40 -5.07 11.46
N GLY A 87 -7.47 -5.82 10.87
CA GLY A 87 -7.05 -5.58 9.50
C GLY A 87 -6.65 -6.86 8.77
N TRP A 88 -6.70 -6.80 7.46
CA TRP A 88 -6.37 -7.93 6.60
C TRP A 88 -4.87 -7.96 6.34
N THR A 89 -4.30 -9.15 6.36
CA THR A 89 -2.90 -9.41 6.00
C THR A 89 -2.82 -10.70 5.19
N HIS A 90 -1.74 -10.85 4.43
CA HIS A 90 -1.39 -12.13 3.82
C HIS A 90 -1.24 -13.28 4.84
N THR A 91 -1.40 -14.51 4.34
CA THR A 91 -1.03 -15.76 5.03
C THR A 91 0.34 -16.26 4.55
N GLY A 92 0.77 -17.43 5.06
CA GLY A 92 1.97 -18.11 4.58
C GLY A 92 1.91 -18.49 3.09
N GLU A 93 0.73 -18.88 2.58
CA GLU A 93 0.53 -19.13 1.14
C GLU A 93 0.42 -17.81 0.38
N GLY A 94 -0.27 -16.83 0.97
CA GLY A 94 -0.43 -15.50 0.40
C GLY A 94 0.88 -14.75 0.14
N ASN A 95 1.95 -15.07 0.86
CA ASN A 95 3.23 -14.39 0.74
C ASN A 95 4.01 -14.68 -0.55
N ALA A 96 3.59 -15.69 -1.31
CA ALA A 96 4.14 -16.00 -2.62
C ALA A 96 3.61 -15.06 -3.73
N HIS A 97 2.81 -14.05 -3.37
CA HIS A 97 2.14 -13.17 -4.31
C HIS A 97 2.45 -11.69 -4.05
N ARG A 98 2.23 -10.88 -5.09
CA ARG A 98 2.22 -9.41 -5.05
C ARG A 98 0.88 -8.82 -5.51
N SER A 99 -0.14 -9.67 -5.65
CA SER A 99 -1.47 -9.30 -6.10
C SER A 99 -2.50 -10.18 -5.40
N TRP A 100 -3.55 -9.55 -4.85
CA TRP A 100 -4.65 -10.25 -4.20
C TRP A 100 -5.97 -9.67 -4.67
N ASN A 101 -6.83 -10.53 -5.21
CA ASN A 101 -8.19 -10.17 -5.58
C ASN A 101 -9.14 -10.35 -4.39
N LEU A 102 -10.04 -9.40 -4.25
CA LEU A 102 -11.01 -9.35 -3.19
C LEU A 102 -12.26 -8.62 -3.66
N THR A 103 -13.32 -8.74 -2.88
CA THR A 103 -14.50 -7.91 -3.00
C THR A 103 -14.64 -7.05 -1.77
N TRP A 104 -15.19 -5.85 -1.97
CA TRP A 104 -15.66 -4.99 -0.91
C TRP A 104 -17.15 -4.77 -1.09
N THR A 105 -17.93 -5.12 -0.08
CA THR A 105 -19.35 -4.79 -0.01
C THR A 105 -19.53 -3.59 0.90
N SER A 106 -19.96 -2.49 0.31
CA SER A 106 -20.28 -1.24 1.01
C SER A 106 -21.40 -1.42 2.04
N PRO A 107 -21.45 -0.58 3.10
CA PRO A 107 -22.53 -0.64 4.07
C PRO A 107 -23.87 -0.20 3.46
N LEU A 108 -24.97 -0.42 4.20
CA LEU A 108 -26.28 0.11 3.85
C LEU A 108 -26.32 1.64 3.94
N ASP A 109 -25.54 2.23 4.84
CA ASP A 109 -25.44 3.68 5.02
C ASP A 109 -24.53 4.28 3.95
N ASN A 110 -25.11 5.05 3.03
CA ASN A 110 -24.42 5.79 1.96
C ASN A 110 -24.29 7.29 2.28
N THR A 111 -24.53 7.69 3.53
CA THR A 111 -24.31 9.08 4.01
C THR A 111 -22.94 9.27 4.65
N THR A 112 -22.11 8.22 4.70
CA THR A 112 -20.74 8.20 5.23
C THR A 112 -19.70 7.99 4.13
N SER A 113 -18.41 8.03 4.48
CA SER A 113 -17.29 7.75 3.58
C SER A 113 -16.47 6.55 4.06
N ALA A 114 -16.00 5.73 3.12
CA ALA A 114 -15.12 4.60 3.38
C ALA A 114 -13.66 5.00 3.17
N GLU A 115 -12.83 4.76 4.17
CA GLU A 115 -11.39 4.96 4.12
C GLU A 115 -10.70 3.60 3.95
N PHE A 116 -9.80 3.52 2.98
CA PHE A 116 -8.93 2.39 2.73
C PHE A 116 -7.49 2.82 2.93
N ILE A 117 -6.72 2.02 3.67
CA ILE A 117 -5.27 2.16 3.76
C ILE A 117 -4.64 0.80 3.48
N VAL A 118 -3.70 0.75 2.55
CA VAL A 118 -2.96 -0.46 2.18
C VAL A 118 -1.48 -0.19 2.31
N TYR A 119 -0.78 -1.00 3.09
CA TYR A 119 0.69 -1.08 3.04
C TYR A 119 1.08 -2.37 2.34
N GLY A 120 1.87 -2.29 1.29
CA GLY A 120 2.35 -3.43 0.53
C GLY A 120 3.87 -3.53 0.59
N ASN A 121 4.40 -4.73 0.85
CA ASN A 121 5.83 -5.00 0.76
C ASN A 121 6.15 -5.95 -0.40
N ALA A 122 7.22 -5.62 -1.12
CA ALA A 122 7.90 -6.51 -2.04
C ALA A 122 9.16 -7.05 -1.36
N VAL A 123 9.27 -8.38 -1.30
CA VAL A 123 10.41 -9.07 -0.69
C VAL A 123 11.18 -9.87 -1.72
N ASN A 124 12.47 -10.07 -1.47
CA ASN A 124 13.37 -10.80 -2.36
C ASN A 124 13.53 -12.30 -2.00
N GLY A 125 12.89 -12.75 -0.92
CA GLY A 125 12.89 -14.15 -0.48
C GLY A 125 14.22 -14.65 0.13
N ASN A 126 15.17 -13.78 0.43
CA ASN A 126 16.47 -14.16 1.01
C ASN A 126 16.43 -14.44 2.54
N GLN A 127 15.24 -14.41 3.15
CA GLN A 127 15.00 -14.57 4.60
C GLN A 127 15.64 -13.47 5.47
N ASN A 128 15.89 -12.30 4.89
CA ASN A 128 16.47 -11.13 5.55
C ASN A 128 15.70 -9.87 5.11
N PRO A 129 15.40 -8.93 6.01
CA PRO A 129 14.72 -7.67 5.64
C PRO A 129 15.52 -6.77 4.68
N MET A 130 16.84 -6.99 4.53
CA MET A 130 17.69 -6.21 3.65
C MET A 130 17.39 -6.49 2.16
N GLY A 131 17.12 -5.42 1.42
CA GLY A 131 16.75 -5.48 0.00
C GLY A 131 15.24 -5.67 -0.23
N ASP A 132 14.44 -5.71 0.84
CA ASP A 132 12.99 -5.61 0.76
C ASP A 132 12.57 -4.14 0.80
N HIS A 133 11.52 -3.80 0.05
CA HIS A 133 10.99 -2.44 -0.04
C HIS A 133 9.47 -2.46 0.05
N TRP A 134 8.90 -1.44 0.66
CA TRP A 134 7.46 -1.32 0.83
C TRP A 134 6.97 0.08 0.46
N ASP A 135 5.67 0.18 0.28
CA ASP A 135 4.98 1.42 -0.04
C ASP A 135 3.59 1.40 0.58
N GLY A 136 2.91 2.55 0.57
CA GLY A 136 1.60 2.73 1.17
C GLY A 136 0.65 3.48 0.25
N PHE A 137 -0.60 3.07 0.26
CA PHE A 137 -1.67 3.70 -0.50
C PHE A 137 -2.84 3.98 0.42
N GLY A 138 -3.48 5.13 0.25
CA GLY A 138 -4.66 5.50 1.01
C GLY A 138 -5.65 6.27 0.18
N ILE A 139 -6.94 5.95 0.34
CA ILE A 139 -8.02 6.66 -0.34
C ILE A 139 -9.28 6.67 0.53
N THR A 140 -9.97 7.81 0.53
CA THR A 140 -11.33 7.93 1.05
C THR A 140 -12.32 8.10 -0.09
N VAL A 141 -13.39 7.30 -0.08
CA VAL A 141 -14.47 7.33 -1.08
C VAL A 141 -15.83 7.62 -0.42
N PRO A 142 -16.61 8.58 -0.95
CA PRO A 142 -17.92 8.94 -0.40
C PRO A 142 -18.99 7.90 -0.76
N GLY A 143 -20.00 7.78 0.09
CA GLY A 143 -21.29 7.22 -0.30
C GLY A 143 -22.07 8.19 -1.19
N SER A 144 -23.03 7.68 -1.97
CA SER A 144 -23.80 8.47 -2.93
C SER A 144 -24.67 9.57 -2.32
N SER A 145 -24.90 9.53 -1.01
CA SER A 145 -25.61 10.55 -0.23
C SER A 145 -24.72 11.26 0.79
N PHE A 146 -23.40 11.16 0.68
CA PHE A 146 -22.45 11.90 1.52
C PHE A 146 -22.43 13.38 1.10
N ASP A 147 -22.61 14.28 2.06
CA ASP A 147 -22.67 15.74 1.86
C ASP A 147 -21.55 16.51 2.57
N GLY A 148 -20.61 15.80 3.19
CA GLY A 148 -19.47 16.38 3.90
C GLY A 148 -18.24 16.63 3.03
N ASP A 149 -17.19 17.14 3.65
CA ASP A 149 -15.88 17.28 3.02
C ASP A 149 -15.14 15.94 3.01
N LEU A 150 -14.60 15.56 1.85
CA LEU A 150 -13.78 14.37 1.72
C LEU A 150 -12.36 14.62 2.23
N ILE A 151 -12.01 13.93 3.32
CA ILE A 151 -10.66 13.94 3.88
C ILE A 151 -9.96 12.66 3.42
N GLN A 152 -8.86 12.82 2.67
CA GLN A 152 -8.01 11.69 2.27
C GLN A 152 -7.08 11.29 3.43
N PRO A 153 -6.80 10.00 3.62
CA PRO A 153 -5.90 9.55 4.68
C PRO A 153 -4.49 10.06 4.42
N THR A 154 -3.79 10.41 5.51
CA THR A 154 -2.35 10.67 5.42
C THR A 154 -1.62 9.35 5.50
N VAL A 155 -1.05 8.91 4.38
CA VAL A 155 -0.13 7.76 4.34
C VAL A 155 1.27 8.32 4.20
N GLU A 156 2.08 8.15 5.24
CA GLU A 156 3.45 8.69 5.26
C GLU A 156 4.29 8.02 4.17
N GLN A 157 4.57 8.76 3.09
CA GLN A 157 5.53 8.39 2.06
C GLN A 157 6.86 9.14 2.30
N PRO A 158 7.85 8.52 2.96
CA PRO A 158 9.08 9.22 3.37
C PRO A 158 9.98 9.66 2.20
N TYR A 159 9.65 9.31 0.94
CA TYR A 159 10.46 9.61 -0.24
C TYR A 159 9.99 10.81 -1.08
N GLU A 160 8.79 11.36 -0.87
CA GLU A 160 8.20 12.44 -1.70
C GLU A 160 9.02 13.76 -1.73
N LEU A 161 9.76 14.09 -0.66
CA LEU A 161 10.45 15.38 -0.54
C LEU A 161 11.95 15.35 -0.87
N MET A 162 12.59 14.18 -0.78
CA MET A 162 14.04 14.07 -1.01
C MET A 162 14.38 14.07 -2.51
N ASP A 163 13.53 13.48 -3.36
CA ASP A 163 13.81 13.42 -4.81
C ASP A 163 13.76 14.79 -5.49
N TYR A 164 12.80 15.65 -5.13
CA TYR A 164 12.71 16.99 -5.73
C TYR A 164 13.89 17.91 -5.36
N SER A 165 14.35 17.87 -4.11
CA SER A 165 15.45 18.72 -3.65
C SER A 165 16.81 18.30 -4.25
N VAL A 166 17.03 17.00 -4.44
CA VAL A 166 18.24 16.46 -5.10
C VAL A 166 18.26 16.81 -6.59
N ILE A 167 17.12 16.69 -7.29
CA ILE A 167 17.02 17.05 -8.71
C ILE A 167 17.26 18.56 -8.90
N ILE A 168 16.62 19.42 -8.11
CA ILE A 168 16.78 20.88 -8.20
C ILE A 168 18.22 21.28 -7.84
N GLY A 169 18.79 20.71 -6.78
CA GLY A 169 20.17 20.96 -6.37
C GLY A 169 21.19 20.55 -7.43
N GLY A 170 21.00 19.38 -8.06
CA GLY A 170 21.84 18.90 -9.15
C GLY A 170 21.77 19.79 -10.40
N LEU A 171 20.57 20.21 -10.81
CA LEU A 171 20.39 21.11 -11.95
C LEU A 171 21.04 22.48 -11.71
N LEU A 172 20.92 23.04 -10.50
CA LEU A 172 21.57 24.29 -10.13
C LEU A 172 23.10 24.16 -10.15
N ALA A 173 23.65 23.07 -9.61
CA ALA A 173 25.09 22.82 -9.62
C ALA A 173 25.66 22.72 -11.05
N ILE A 174 24.92 22.04 -11.94
CA ILE A 174 25.27 21.91 -13.36
C ILE A 174 25.25 23.28 -14.06
N LEU A 175 24.21 24.09 -13.84
CA LEU A 175 24.11 25.45 -14.41
C LEU A 175 25.24 26.36 -13.93
N VAL A 176 25.61 26.27 -12.65
CA VAL A 176 26.76 27.01 -12.08
C VAL A 176 28.07 26.55 -12.73
N MET A 177 28.29 25.25 -12.88
CA MET A 177 29.47 24.73 -13.58
C MET A 177 29.52 25.20 -15.04
N PHE A 178 28.42 25.12 -15.78
CA PHE A 178 28.37 25.63 -17.16
C PHE A 178 28.64 27.13 -17.24
N TYR A 179 28.12 27.92 -16.30
CA TYR A 179 28.41 29.35 -16.24
C TYR A 179 29.92 29.62 -16.07
N PHE A 180 30.61 28.85 -15.22
CA PHE A 180 32.05 28.99 -15.03
C PHE A 180 32.90 28.42 -16.17
N VAL A 181 32.37 27.49 -16.97
CA VAL A 181 33.07 26.91 -18.13
C VAL A 181 32.95 27.79 -19.39
N VAL A 182 31.83 28.51 -19.55
CA VAL A 182 31.54 29.33 -20.74
C VAL A 182 32.02 30.79 -20.56
N LYS A 183 32.54 31.14 -19.40
CA LYS A 183 33.22 32.41 -19.11
C LYS A 183 34.73 32.25 -19.15
#